data_AF-A0A1A8IZY0-F1
#
_entry.id   AF-A0A1A8IZY0-F1
#
_cell.length_a   1.000
_cell.length_b   1.000
_cell.length_c   1.000
_cell.angle_alpha   90.00
_cell.angle_beta   90.00
_cell.angle_gamma   90.00
#
_symmetry.space_group_name_H-M   'P 1'
#
loop_
_entity.id
_entity.type
_entity.pdbx_description
1 polymer ?
#
loop_
_entity_poly.entity_id
_entity_poly.type
_entity_poly.pdbx_seq_one_letter_code
_entity_poly.pdbx_strand_id
1 'polypeptide(L)'
;NVFRKLLSHTEKDKGDVLSLEEILAEGSDPGEKRLAPQANCGGTLRTGKARLRALREAMYHSAEHGHVDITIDIRSLGVPWTLHTWLESLRTCFTQNRRPLIQGLLKDFSCIQEDEYTEELITHGLPLMFQILRTSKNEVIGQQLSVIFTQCYGPFPIPKLTEIKRKQTSRLDPHFLNNKEMSDVTFLVEGKPFYAHKVLLFTASPRFKSLLQNRPAAENTCIEISHVKYNIFHLVMQYLYCGGTESLHIRNTEVMELLSAAKFFQLEALQRH
;
A
#
# COMPACT_ATOMS: atom_id res chain seq x y z
N ASN A 1 4.09 -16.01 -33.93
CA ASN A 1 4.25 -14.73 -33.19
C ASN A 1 4.21 -13.59 -34.19
N VAL A 2 3.00 -13.07 -34.48
CA VAL A 2 2.73 -12.09 -35.55
C VAL A 2 3.45 -10.77 -35.30
N PHE A 3 3.62 -10.40 -34.04
CA PHE A 3 4.34 -9.19 -33.61
C PHE A 3 5.83 -9.23 -34.00
N ARG A 4 6.49 -10.38 -33.79
CA ARG A 4 7.89 -10.59 -34.22
C ARG A 4 8.04 -10.57 -35.75
N LYS A 5 7.01 -11.03 -36.47
CA LYS A 5 6.95 -11.03 -37.94
C LYS A 5 6.78 -9.61 -38.48
N LEU A 6 5.90 -8.81 -37.86
CA LEU A 6 5.71 -7.38 -38.16
C LEU A 6 6.98 -6.55 -37.91
N LEU A 7 7.72 -6.84 -36.84
CA LEU A 7 9.00 -6.18 -36.55
C LEU A 7 10.15 -6.63 -37.47
N SER A 8 10.06 -7.80 -38.11
CA SER A 8 11.07 -8.29 -39.04
C SER A 8 10.93 -7.75 -40.47
N HIS A 9 9.82 -7.06 -40.79
CA HIS A 9 9.52 -6.58 -42.14
C HIS A 9 10.09 -5.19 -42.48
N THR A 10 10.86 -4.53 -41.60
CA THR A 10 11.22 -3.11 -41.77
C THR A 10 12.46 -2.79 -42.64
N GLU A 11 13.03 -3.72 -43.40
CA GLU A 11 14.28 -3.45 -44.16
C GLU A 11 14.24 -3.80 -45.66
N LYS A 12 13.12 -4.28 -46.24
CA LYS A 12 13.14 -4.75 -47.65
C LYS A 12 12.14 -4.19 -48.65
N ASP A 13 11.14 -3.40 -48.25
CA ASP A 13 10.27 -2.72 -49.22
C ASP A 13 10.44 -1.20 -49.13
N LYS A 14 11.49 -0.69 -49.79
CA LYS A 14 11.44 0.66 -50.36
C LYS A 14 10.64 0.58 -51.65
N GLY A 15 9.32 0.46 -51.52
CA GLY A 15 8.37 0.66 -52.60
C GLY A 15 7.86 2.10 -52.55
N ASP A 16 8.62 3.00 -53.15
CA ASP A 16 8.17 4.21 -53.86
C ASP A 16 6.87 4.89 -53.38
N VAL A 17 6.90 5.48 -52.19
CA VAL A 17 5.90 6.50 -51.81
C VAL A 17 6.64 7.81 -51.69
N LEU A 18 6.65 8.56 -52.79
CA LEU A 18 7.07 9.95 -52.85
C LEU A 18 6.31 10.74 -51.77
N SER A 19 7.04 11.53 -50.99
CA SER A 19 6.44 12.37 -49.96
C SER A 19 5.59 13.47 -50.62
N LEU A 20 4.48 13.86 -49.98
CA LEU A 20 3.64 14.97 -50.46
C LEU A 20 4.44 16.27 -50.65
N GLU A 21 5.57 16.40 -49.92
CA GLU A 21 6.53 17.50 -50.02
C GLU A 21 7.33 17.46 -51.34
N GLU A 22 7.64 16.28 -51.89
CA GLU A 22 8.31 16.12 -53.21
C GLU A 22 7.34 16.37 -54.37
N ILE A 23 6.08 15.94 -54.25
CA ILE A 23 5.03 16.18 -55.27
C ILE A 23 4.72 17.68 -55.40
N LEU A 24 4.77 18.42 -54.28
CA LEU A 24 4.51 19.86 -54.26
C LEU A 24 5.72 20.70 -54.69
N ALA A 25 6.93 20.10 -54.76
CA ALA A 25 8.15 20.80 -55.14
C ALA A 25 8.42 20.83 -56.66
N GLU A 26 7.70 20.06 -57.47
CA GLU A 26 7.87 20.02 -58.94
C GLU A 26 7.08 21.09 -59.72
N GLY A 27 6.43 22.03 -59.02
CA GLY A 27 5.59 23.07 -59.64
C GLY A 27 5.99 24.50 -59.30
N SER A 28 7.24 24.92 -59.49
CA SER A 28 7.66 26.33 -59.47
C SER A 28 8.99 26.54 -60.21
N ASP A 29 9.03 27.56 -61.07
CA ASP A 29 9.98 27.90 -62.15
C ASP A 29 11.52 27.74 -61.98
N PRO A 30 12.26 27.67 -63.10
CA PRO A 30 13.69 27.38 -63.16
C PRO A 30 14.55 28.64 -63.01
N GLY A 31 15.53 28.59 -62.13
CA GLY A 31 16.61 29.56 -62.11
C GLY A 31 17.13 29.82 -60.72
N GLU A 32 18.06 28.99 -60.26
CA GLU A 32 19.29 29.47 -59.59
C GLU A 32 20.15 28.28 -59.17
N LYS A 33 21.43 28.36 -59.52
CA LYS A 33 22.49 27.41 -59.16
C LYS A 33 22.53 27.24 -57.64
N ARG A 34 22.15 26.06 -57.13
CA ARG A 34 22.39 25.69 -55.73
C ARG A 34 23.48 24.62 -55.63
N LEU A 35 24.50 24.99 -54.86
CA LEU A 35 25.54 24.14 -54.31
C LEU A 35 24.93 22.93 -53.59
N ALA A 36 25.57 21.77 -53.73
CA ALA A 36 25.17 20.52 -53.09
C ALA A 36 25.07 20.67 -51.55
N PRO A 37 23.94 20.27 -50.91
CA PRO A 37 23.92 20.10 -49.47
C PRO A 37 24.48 18.73 -49.09
N GLN A 38 25.38 18.76 -48.12
CA GLN A 38 26.03 17.63 -47.48
C GLN A 38 25.06 16.57 -46.95
N ALA A 39 25.63 15.36 -46.88
CA ALA A 39 25.12 14.12 -46.32
C ALA A 39 24.03 14.24 -45.24
N ASN A 40 22.94 13.54 -45.53
CA ASN A 40 21.72 13.41 -44.77
C ASN A 40 21.93 12.59 -43.48
N CYS A 41 22.25 13.24 -42.37
CA CYS A 41 22.31 12.63 -41.03
C CYS A 41 21.01 12.87 -40.20
N GLY A 42 20.03 13.59 -40.76
CA GLY A 42 18.78 13.96 -40.09
C GLY A 42 17.64 12.94 -40.24
N GLY A 43 17.63 12.15 -41.32
CA GLY A 43 16.55 11.21 -41.62
C GLY A 43 16.42 10.04 -40.64
N THR A 44 17.55 9.44 -40.24
CA THR A 44 17.57 8.27 -39.34
C THR A 44 17.14 8.60 -37.91
N LEU A 45 17.56 9.76 -37.37
CA LEU A 45 17.12 10.23 -36.06
C LEU A 45 15.62 10.56 -36.02
N ARG A 46 15.08 11.15 -37.09
CA ARG A 46 13.65 11.52 -37.18
C ARG A 46 12.76 10.26 -37.21
N THR A 47 13.18 9.23 -37.94
CA THR A 47 12.50 7.92 -37.96
C THR A 47 12.57 7.20 -36.61
N GLY A 48 13.70 7.28 -35.90
CA GLY A 48 13.86 6.70 -34.56
C GLY A 48 12.91 7.31 -33.52
N LYS A 49 12.74 8.64 -33.53
CA LYS A 49 11.79 9.34 -32.64
C LYS A 49 10.34 8.97 -32.93
N ALA A 50 9.96 8.88 -34.21
CA ALA A 50 8.63 8.45 -34.61
C ALA A 50 8.34 7.00 -34.17
N ARG A 51 9.31 6.10 -34.36
CA ARG A 51 9.22 4.70 -33.91
C ARG A 51 9.05 4.60 -32.39
N LEU A 52 9.83 5.36 -31.61
CA LEU A 52 9.72 5.35 -30.15
C LEU A 52 8.34 5.84 -29.67
N ARG A 53 7.77 6.87 -30.33
CA ARG A 53 6.41 7.35 -30.01
C ARG A 53 5.36 6.28 -30.28
N ALA A 54 5.42 5.63 -31.45
CA ALA A 54 4.51 4.53 -31.79
C ALA A 54 4.63 3.35 -30.80
N LEU A 55 5.85 3.01 -30.38
CA LEU A 55 6.06 1.96 -29.37
C LEU A 55 5.52 2.34 -28.00
N ARG A 56 5.64 3.62 -27.58
CA ARG A 56 5.02 4.11 -26.33
C ARG A 56 3.50 4.03 -26.36
N GLU A 57 2.89 4.40 -27.48
CA GLU A 57 1.45 4.30 -27.68
C GLU A 57 0.98 2.83 -27.70
N ALA A 58 1.71 1.96 -28.39
CA ALA A 58 1.44 0.52 -28.35
C ALA A 58 1.58 -0.06 -26.93
N MET A 59 2.57 0.39 -26.17
CA MET A 59 2.76 -0.01 -24.77
C MET A 59 1.56 0.42 -23.92
N TYR A 60 1.12 1.68 -24.06
CA TYR A 60 -0.06 2.22 -23.38
C TYR A 60 -1.31 1.38 -23.66
N HIS A 61 -1.65 1.17 -24.94
CA HIS A 61 -2.82 0.37 -25.30
C HIS A 61 -2.71 -1.08 -24.86
N SER A 62 -1.53 -1.69 -24.96
CA SER A 62 -1.33 -3.06 -24.49
C SER A 62 -1.57 -3.21 -22.99
N ALA A 63 -1.13 -2.22 -22.19
CA ALA A 63 -1.32 -2.22 -20.75
C ALA A 63 -2.81 -2.06 -20.39
N GLU A 64 -3.48 -1.05 -20.95
CA GLU A 64 -4.91 -0.75 -20.73
C GLU A 64 -5.85 -1.92 -21.07
N HIS A 65 -5.47 -2.77 -22.04
CA HIS A 65 -6.28 -3.91 -22.46
C HIS A 65 -5.83 -5.24 -21.82
N GLY A 66 -4.91 -5.19 -20.84
CA GLY A 66 -4.44 -6.37 -20.12
C GLY A 66 -3.56 -7.33 -20.94
N HIS A 67 -2.96 -6.85 -22.03
CA HIS A 67 -2.05 -7.61 -22.89
C HIS A 67 -0.61 -7.59 -22.36
N VAL A 68 -0.44 -8.06 -21.11
CA VAL A 68 0.81 -7.85 -20.36
C VAL A 68 2.06 -8.45 -21.04
N ASP A 69 1.95 -9.59 -21.72
CA ASP A 69 3.09 -10.16 -22.44
C ASP A 69 3.59 -9.23 -23.56
N ILE A 70 2.66 -8.55 -24.26
CA ILE A 70 3.01 -7.55 -25.28
C ILE A 70 3.65 -6.33 -24.62
N THR A 71 3.12 -5.88 -23.48
CA THR A 71 3.69 -4.74 -22.74
C THR A 71 5.12 -5.02 -22.29
N ILE A 72 5.40 -6.23 -21.77
CA ILE A 72 6.73 -6.67 -21.35
C ILE A 72 7.67 -6.82 -22.56
N ASP A 73 7.18 -7.35 -23.69
CA ASP A 73 7.95 -7.41 -24.93
C ASP A 73 8.34 -6.00 -25.41
N ILE A 74 7.41 -5.03 -25.38
CA ILE A 74 7.71 -3.64 -25.76
C ILE A 74 8.70 -2.99 -24.78
N ARG A 75 8.57 -3.25 -23.47
CA ARG A 75 9.55 -2.83 -22.46
C ARG A 75 10.95 -3.36 -22.77
N SER A 76 11.05 -4.61 -23.21
CA SER A 76 12.33 -5.24 -23.58
C SER A 76 13.01 -4.59 -24.81
N LEU A 77 12.24 -3.89 -25.65
CA LEU A 77 12.75 -3.09 -26.76
C LEU A 77 13.31 -1.72 -26.34
N GLY A 78 13.35 -1.43 -25.03
CA GLY A 78 13.93 -0.21 -24.48
C GLY A 78 12.94 0.93 -24.26
N VAL A 79 11.64 0.69 -24.41
CA VAL A 79 10.62 1.69 -24.02
C VAL A 79 10.58 1.77 -22.50
N PRO A 80 10.76 2.95 -21.88
CA PRO A 80 10.70 3.09 -20.43
C PRO A 80 9.26 2.92 -19.93
N TRP A 81 9.13 2.46 -18.69
CA TRP A 81 7.86 2.50 -17.97
C TRP A 81 7.40 3.94 -17.80
N THR A 82 6.11 4.18 -18.00
CA THR A 82 5.40 5.27 -17.32
C THR A 82 4.77 4.70 -16.05
N LEU A 83 4.49 5.54 -15.05
CA LEU A 83 3.80 5.10 -13.84
C LEU A 83 2.50 4.33 -14.17
N HIS A 84 1.69 4.88 -15.07
CA HIS A 84 0.44 4.28 -15.49
C HIS A 84 0.61 2.91 -16.17
N THR A 85 1.50 2.79 -17.17
CA THR A 85 1.71 1.52 -17.89
C THR A 85 2.29 0.43 -16.99
N TRP A 86 3.15 0.81 -16.05
CA TRP A 86 3.65 -0.09 -15.01
C TRP A 86 2.54 -0.55 -14.08
N LEU A 87 1.71 0.38 -13.60
CA LEU A 87 0.64 0.10 -12.65
C LEU A 87 -0.41 -0.83 -13.26
N GLU A 88 -0.82 -0.59 -14.50
CA GLU A 88 -1.83 -1.41 -15.16
C GLU A 88 -1.29 -2.80 -15.52
N SER A 89 -0.01 -2.88 -15.88
CA SER A 89 0.70 -4.17 -16.01
C SER A 89 0.74 -4.94 -14.69
N LEU A 90 1.02 -4.26 -13.58
CA LEU A 90 1.05 -4.86 -12.24
C LEU A 90 -0.33 -5.35 -11.82
N ARG A 91 -1.37 -4.55 -12.06
CA ARG A 91 -2.78 -4.89 -11.80
C ARG A 91 -3.20 -6.14 -12.57
N THR A 92 -2.88 -6.18 -13.86
CA THR A 92 -3.16 -7.30 -14.74
C THR A 92 -2.44 -8.56 -14.25
N CYS A 93 -1.14 -8.47 -13.94
CA CYS A 93 -0.37 -9.59 -13.42
C CYS A 93 -0.91 -10.11 -12.09
N PHE A 94 -1.35 -9.21 -11.20
CA PHE A 94 -1.93 -9.58 -9.91
C PHE A 94 -3.26 -10.31 -10.08
N THR A 95 -4.16 -9.77 -10.91
CA THR A 95 -5.45 -10.40 -11.22
C THR A 95 -5.27 -11.78 -11.85
N GLN A 96 -4.27 -11.94 -12.72
CA GLN A 96 -3.95 -13.21 -13.38
C GLN A 96 -3.04 -14.14 -12.54
N ASN A 97 -2.68 -13.76 -11.30
CA ASN A 97 -1.79 -14.52 -10.43
C ASN A 97 -0.40 -14.85 -11.02
N ARG A 98 0.13 -14.00 -11.91
CA ARG A 98 1.42 -14.21 -12.60
C ARG A 98 2.60 -13.76 -11.75
N ARG A 99 2.90 -14.50 -10.67
CA ARG A 99 3.92 -14.17 -9.67
C ARG A 99 5.31 -13.79 -10.23
N PRO A 100 5.88 -14.48 -11.24
CA PRO A 100 7.18 -14.11 -11.78
C PRO A 100 7.19 -12.72 -12.42
N LEU A 101 6.10 -12.34 -13.09
CA LEU A 101 5.96 -11.01 -13.68
C LEU A 101 5.74 -9.94 -12.62
N ILE A 102 4.96 -10.23 -11.57
CA ILE A 102 4.82 -9.32 -10.41
C ILE A 102 6.20 -9.01 -9.83
N GLN A 103 7.02 -10.03 -9.57
CA GLN A 103 8.36 -9.84 -9.03
C GLN A 103 9.27 -9.01 -9.95
N GLY A 104 9.16 -9.21 -11.26
CA GLY A 104 9.88 -8.40 -12.26
C GLY A 104 9.43 -6.94 -12.26
N LEU A 105 8.11 -6.70 -12.26
CA LEU A 105 7.53 -5.36 -12.24
C LEU A 105 7.88 -4.61 -10.95
N LEU A 106 7.80 -5.26 -9.79
CA LEU A 106 8.18 -4.63 -8.53
C LEU A 106 9.67 -4.26 -8.50
N LYS A 107 10.54 -5.07 -9.11
CA LYS A 107 11.96 -4.73 -9.27
C LYS A 107 12.16 -3.50 -10.17
N ASP A 108 11.35 -3.39 -11.22
CA ASP A 108 11.42 -2.32 -12.22
C ASP A 108 10.84 -0.98 -11.73
N PHE A 109 10.20 -0.92 -10.56
CA PHE A 109 9.61 0.32 -10.05
C PHE A 109 10.64 1.46 -9.97
N SER A 110 11.89 1.15 -9.62
CA SER A 110 12.98 2.14 -9.56
C SER A 110 13.37 2.74 -10.92
N CYS A 111 12.87 2.20 -12.04
CA CYS A 111 13.04 2.81 -13.35
C CYS A 111 12.12 4.04 -13.57
N ILE A 112 11.04 4.16 -12.80
CA ILE A 112 10.13 5.30 -12.84
C ILE A 112 10.72 6.40 -11.96
N GLN A 113 10.96 7.58 -12.53
CA GLN A 113 11.55 8.69 -11.79
C GLN A 113 10.52 9.30 -10.81
N GLU A 114 11.01 9.88 -9.72
CA GLU A 114 10.15 10.44 -8.67
C GLU A 114 9.32 11.63 -9.16
N ASP A 115 9.79 12.37 -10.18
CA ASP A 115 9.03 13.46 -10.81
C ASP A 115 7.84 12.97 -11.66
N GLU A 116 7.81 11.67 -12.01
CA GLU A 116 6.68 11.03 -12.68
C GLU A 116 5.62 10.50 -11.68
N TYR A 117 5.83 10.65 -10.37
CA TYR A 117 4.86 10.21 -9.38
C TYR A 117 3.62 11.11 -9.40
N THR A 118 2.49 10.53 -9.82
CA THR A 118 1.20 11.20 -9.87
C THR A 118 0.31 10.78 -8.70
N GLU A 119 -0.84 11.45 -8.53
CA GLU A 119 -1.86 11.06 -7.56
C GLU A 119 -2.31 9.59 -7.72
N GLU A 120 -2.22 9.03 -8.93
CA GLU A 120 -2.52 7.63 -9.24
C GLU A 120 -1.70 6.64 -8.41
N LEU A 121 -0.43 6.97 -8.11
CA LEU A 121 0.41 6.14 -7.24
C LEU A 121 -0.21 6.04 -5.84
N ILE A 122 -0.78 7.13 -5.32
CA ILE A 122 -1.35 7.18 -3.97
C ILE A 122 -2.73 6.52 -3.96
N THR A 123 -3.58 6.85 -4.92
CA THR A 123 -4.99 6.43 -4.95
C THR A 123 -5.17 4.99 -5.43
N HIS A 124 -4.29 4.49 -6.30
CA HIS A 124 -4.42 3.16 -6.92
C HIS A 124 -3.18 2.29 -6.73
N GLY A 125 -1.98 2.86 -6.85
CA GLY A 125 -0.71 2.12 -6.76
C GLY A 125 -0.45 1.52 -5.38
N LEU A 126 -0.38 2.37 -4.34
CA LEU A 126 -0.16 1.95 -2.96
C LEU A 126 -1.23 0.96 -2.48
N PRO A 127 -2.55 1.20 -2.69
CA PRO A 127 -3.57 0.22 -2.33
C PRO A 127 -3.37 -1.15 -2.99
N LEU A 128 -3.04 -1.19 -4.28
CA LEU A 128 -2.75 -2.44 -4.98
C LEU A 128 -1.51 -3.13 -4.39
N MET A 129 -0.44 -2.39 -4.12
CA MET A 129 0.78 -2.93 -3.51
C MET A 129 0.53 -3.49 -2.10
N PHE A 130 -0.27 -2.82 -1.27
CA PHE A 130 -0.69 -3.36 0.04
C PHE A 130 -1.58 -4.60 -0.11
N GLN A 131 -2.41 -4.67 -1.13
CA GLN A 131 -3.21 -5.86 -1.43
C GLN A 131 -2.32 -7.04 -1.85
N ILE A 132 -1.31 -6.79 -2.70
CA ILE A 132 -0.30 -7.79 -3.06
C ILE A 132 0.46 -8.25 -1.82
N LEU A 133 0.92 -7.33 -0.97
CA LEU A 133 1.63 -7.67 0.28
C LEU A 133 0.77 -8.56 1.18
N ARG A 134 -0.50 -8.21 1.36
CA ARG A 134 -1.44 -8.95 2.23
C ARG A 134 -1.72 -10.36 1.74
N THR A 135 -1.75 -10.55 0.42
CA THR A 135 -2.14 -11.83 -0.21
C THR A 135 -0.94 -12.72 -0.54
N SER A 136 0.24 -12.14 -0.70
CA SER A 136 1.45 -12.86 -1.04
C SER A 136 2.04 -13.59 0.18
N LYS A 137 2.39 -14.87 -0.01
CA LYS A 137 3.23 -15.64 0.93
C LYS A 137 4.71 -15.67 0.49
N ASN A 138 5.05 -14.98 -0.59
CA ASN A 138 6.40 -14.97 -1.13
C ASN A 138 7.21 -13.83 -0.47
N GLU A 139 8.25 -14.20 0.28
CA GLU A 139 9.10 -13.26 0.99
C GLU A 139 9.82 -12.27 0.06
N VAL A 140 10.19 -12.70 -1.15
CA VAL A 140 10.86 -11.82 -2.13
C VAL A 140 9.94 -10.69 -2.57
N ILE A 141 8.66 -11.00 -2.84
CA ILE A 141 7.65 -9.98 -3.13
C ILE A 141 7.48 -9.04 -1.93
N GLY A 142 7.44 -9.58 -0.72
CA GLY A 142 7.36 -8.79 0.51
C GLY A 142 8.53 -7.82 0.64
N GLN A 143 9.76 -8.28 0.44
CA GLN A 143 10.97 -7.47 0.49
C GLN A 143 10.98 -6.37 -0.58
N GLN A 144 10.61 -6.68 -1.83
CA GLN A 144 10.53 -5.68 -2.89
C GLN A 144 9.49 -4.60 -2.59
N LEU A 145 8.32 -4.98 -2.09
CA LEU A 145 7.29 -4.03 -1.66
C LEU A 145 7.77 -3.15 -0.51
N SER A 146 8.50 -3.72 0.46
CA SER A 146 9.11 -2.92 1.53
C SER A 146 10.08 -1.87 0.99
N VAL A 147 10.92 -2.22 0.01
CA VAL A 147 11.84 -1.26 -0.64
C VAL A 147 11.06 -0.14 -1.32
N ILE A 148 10.01 -0.46 -2.07
CA ILE A 148 9.16 0.55 -2.73
C ILE A 148 8.51 1.45 -1.69
N PHE A 149 7.94 0.90 -0.62
CA PHE A 149 7.31 1.70 0.44
C PHE A 149 8.30 2.62 1.14
N THR A 150 9.52 2.16 1.40
CA THR A 150 10.58 3.01 1.94
C THR A 150 10.97 4.12 0.96
N GLN A 151 11.07 3.82 -0.33
CA GLN A 151 11.33 4.83 -1.37
C GLN A 151 10.22 5.88 -1.43
N CYS A 152 8.94 5.45 -1.50
CA CYS A 152 7.80 6.36 -1.55
C CYS A 152 7.63 7.19 -0.27
N TYR A 153 8.00 6.65 0.89
CA TYR A 153 7.96 7.40 2.15
C TYR A 153 9.09 8.44 2.25
N GLY A 154 10.25 8.12 1.68
CA GLY A 154 11.42 8.98 1.65
C GLY A 154 12.27 8.91 2.93
N PRO A 155 13.28 9.80 3.05
CA PRO A 155 14.27 9.76 4.12
C PRO A 155 13.77 10.36 5.44
N PHE A 156 12.49 10.70 5.54
CA PHE A 156 11.94 11.36 6.70
C PHE A 156 11.82 10.37 7.88
N PRO A 157 12.01 10.81 9.12
CA PRO A 157 11.74 9.95 10.27
C PRO A 157 10.24 9.69 10.37
N ILE A 158 9.87 8.46 10.76
CA ILE A 158 8.48 8.12 11.09
C ILE A 158 8.00 9.10 12.17
N PRO A 159 6.86 9.80 11.98
CA PRO A 159 6.41 10.79 12.95
C PRO A 159 6.10 10.07 14.26
N LYS A 160 6.68 10.55 15.36
CA LYS A 160 6.40 9.98 16.67
C LYS A 160 4.94 10.24 17.01
N LEU A 161 4.23 9.21 17.43
CA LEU A 161 2.89 9.38 17.97
C LEU A 161 2.98 10.16 19.28
N THR A 162 2.26 11.28 19.36
CA THR A 162 2.19 12.06 20.59
C THR A 162 1.33 11.31 21.60
N GLU A 163 1.97 10.80 22.66
CA GLU A 163 1.28 10.16 23.78
C GLU A 163 0.29 11.13 24.43
N ILE A 164 -0.91 10.63 24.71
CA ILE A 164 -1.90 11.38 25.47
C ILE A 164 -1.60 11.18 26.95
N LYS A 165 -1.00 12.20 27.58
CA LYS A 165 -0.80 12.24 29.04
C LYS A 165 -2.13 12.53 29.74
N ARG A 166 -3.00 11.52 29.87
CA ARG A 166 -4.14 11.58 30.80
C ARG A 166 -3.63 11.25 32.20
N LYS A 167 -3.69 12.22 33.12
CA LYS A 167 -3.60 11.93 34.55
C LYS A 167 -4.86 11.16 34.94
N GLN A 168 -4.77 9.83 34.95
CA GLN A 168 -5.84 8.99 35.45
C GLN A 168 -5.97 9.27 36.94
N THR A 169 -7.12 9.79 37.37
CA THR A 169 -7.34 10.30 38.73
C THR A 169 -7.54 9.20 39.76
N SER A 170 -7.77 7.96 39.33
CA SER A 170 -8.08 6.80 40.16
C SER A 170 -7.04 5.70 39.97
N ARG A 171 -5.84 5.88 40.57
CA ARG A 171 -4.90 4.77 40.77
C ARG A 171 -5.40 3.94 41.93
N LEU A 172 -5.70 2.67 41.68
CA LEU A 172 -5.95 1.68 42.72
C LEU A 172 -4.70 0.84 42.94
N ASP A 173 -4.53 0.32 44.14
CA ASP A 173 -3.46 -0.62 44.43
C ASP A 173 -3.57 -1.86 43.53
N PRO A 174 -2.48 -2.38 42.94
CA PRO A 174 -2.48 -3.61 42.15
C PRO A 174 -3.11 -4.81 42.87
N HIS A 175 -3.14 -4.84 44.20
CA HIS A 175 -3.81 -5.87 45.00
C HIS A 175 -5.32 -5.98 44.72
N PHE A 176 -5.97 -4.91 44.22
CA PHE A 176 -7.39 -4.94 43.84
C PHE A 176 -7.61 -5.51 42.43
N LEU A 177 -6.57 -5.68 41.62
CA LEU A 177 -6.68 -6.22 40.27
C LEU A 177 -7.07 -7.70 40.32
N ASN A 178 -8.19 -8.06 39.69
CA ASN A 178 -8.72 -9.42 39.65
C ASN A 178 -8.98 -10.04 41.04
N ASN A 179 -9.32 -9.21 42.03
CA ASN A 179 -9.63 -9.65 43.38
C ASN A 179 -11.13 -9.98 43.53
N LYS A 180 -11.44 -11.24 43.84
CA LYS A 180 -12.81 -11.74 43.97
C LYS A 180 -13.58 -11.11 45.12
N GLU A 181 -12.93 -10.88 46.27
CA GLU A 181 -13.57 -10.50 47.52
C GLU A 181 -14.14 -9.08 47.48
N MET A 182 -13.46 -8.19 46.76
CA MET A 182 -13.79 -6.75 46.71
C MET A 182 -14.53 -6.35 45.42
N SER A 183 -14.72 -7.28 44.49
CA SER A 183 -15.33 -7.01 43.18
C SER A 183 -16.85 -6.89 43.24
N ASP A 184 -17.40 -5.99 42.42
CA ASP A 184 -18.85 -5.77 42.23
C ASP A 184 -19.32 -6.09 40.79
N VAL A 185 -18.40 -6.60 39.96
CA VAL A 185 -18.64 -7.11 38.60
C VAL A 185 -17.67 -8.24 38.26
N THR A 186 -18.15 -9.22 37.48
CA THR A 186 -17.33 -10.31 36.93
C THR A 186 -17.45 -10.35 35.41
N PHE A 187 -16.32 -10.36 34.71
CA PHE A 187 -16.26 -10.62 33.27
C PHE A 187 -15.93 -12.08 33.01
N LEU A 188 -16.51 -12.66 31.96
CA LEU A 188 -16.14 -13.99 31.47
C LEU A 188 -15.32 -13.81 30.20
N VAL A 189 -14.02 -14.08 30.28
CA VAL A 189 -13.07 -13.88 29.17
C VAL A 189 -12.45 -15.24 28.85
N GLU A 190 -12.65 -15.74 27.63
CA GLU A 190 -12.26 -17.11 27.24
C GLU A 190 -12.75 -18.18 28.25
N GLY A 191 -13.97 -18.00 28.77
CA GLY A 191 -14.56 -18.91 29.75
C GLY A 191 -13.97 -18.80 31.18
N LYS A 192 -13.05 -17.87 31.43
CA LYS A 192 -12.44 -17.65 32.74
C LYS A 192 -13.02 -16.38 33.40
N PRO A 193 -13.34 -16.42 34.71
CA PRO A 193 -13.82 -15.25 35.42
C PRO A 193 -12.70 -14.23 35.63
N PHE A 194 -13.03 -12.95 35.48
CA PHE A 194 -12.18 -11.80 35.77
C PHE A 194 -12.95 -10.82 36.66
N TYR A 195 -12.45 -10.59 37.86
CA TYR A 195 -13.11 -9.78 38.89
C TYR A 195 -12.69 -8.31 38.79
N ALA A 196 -13.65 -7.38 38.84
CA ALA A 196 -13.34 -5.95 38.72
C ALA A 196 -14.30 -5.04 39.50
N HIS A 197 -14.04 -3.73 39.44
CA HIS A 197 -14.77 -2.70 40.18
C HIS A 197 -15.48 -1.73 39.22
N LYS A 198 -16.81 -1.66 39.25
CA LYS A 198 -17.65 -0.81 38.38
C LYS A 198 -17.25 0.65 38.45
N VAL A 199 -16.95 1.16 39.64
CA VAL A 199 -16.57 2.57 39.87
C VAL A 199 -15.32 2.98 39.07
N LEU A 200 -14.30 2.11 39.03
CA LEU A 200 -13.09 2.34 38.24
C LEU A 200 -13.42 2.35 36.74
N LEU A 201 -14.18 1.35 36.28
CA LEU A 201 -14.48 1.18 34.87
C LEU A 201 -15.39 2.29 34.31
N PHE A 202 -16.35 2.75 35.11
CA PHE A 202 -17.23 3.87 34.79
C PHE A 202 -16.49 5.19 34.56
N THR A 203 -15.43 5.42 35.33
CA THR A 203 -14.64 6.66 35.25
C THR A 203 -13.60 6.60 34.14
N ALA A 204 -13.04 5.41 33.88
CA ALA A 204 -11.90 5.28 32.97
C ALA A 204 -12.27 4.98 31.51
N SER A 205 -13.46 4.45 31.23
CA SER A 205 -13.86 4.06 29.86
C SER A 205 -15.34 4.34 29.59
N PRO A 206 -15.67 5.15 28.58
CA PRO A 206 -17.05 5.33 28.15
C PRO A 206 -17.70 4.02 27.67
N ARG A 207 -16.91 3.12 27.06
CA ARG A 207 -17.39 1.80 26.64
C ARG A 207 -17.79 0.94 27.83
N PHE A 208 -16.93 0.84 28.86
CA PHE A 208 -17.28 0.06 30.04
C PHE A 208 -18.49 0.68 30.77
N LYS A 209 -18.56 2.01 30.86
CA LYS A 209 -19.73 2.71 31.37
C LYS A 209 -21.01 2.28 30.66
N SER A 210 -21.04 2.38 29.33
CA SER A 210 -22.18 1.93 28.51
C SER A 210 -22.51 0.45 28.70
N LEU A 211 -21.49 -0.41 28.79
CA LEU A 211 -21.65 -1.85 28.93
C LEU A 211 -22.31 -2.24 30.27
N LEU A 212 -22.06 -1.45 31.31
CA LEU A 212 -22.45 -1.72 32.70
C LEU A 212 -23.69 -0.92 33.16
N GLN A 213 -24.03 0.21 32.52
CA GLN A 213 -25.08 1.15 32.95
C GLN A 213 -26.50 0.56 33.01
N ASN A 214 -26.83 -0.41 32.16
CA ASN A 214 -28.19 -0.95 32.04
C ASN A 214 -28.37 -2.31 32.75
N ARG A 215 -27.46 -2.67 33.65
CA ARG A 215 -27.48 -3.98 34.33
C ARG A 215 -28.00 -3.82 35.76
N PRO A 216 -29.06 -4.54 36.17
CA PRO A 216 -29.57 -4.48 37.53
C PRO A 216 -28.50 -4.93 38.53
N ALA A 217 -28.50 -4.31 39.72
CA ALA A 217 -27.50 -4.55 40.77
C ALA A 217 -27.66 -5.91 41.50
N ALA A 218 -28.77 -6.61 41.23
CA ALA A 218 -29.07 -7.89 41.84
C ALA A 218 -28.40 -9.01 41.04
N GLU A 219 -27.51 -9.72 41.72
CA GLU A 219 -26.72 -10.88 41.27
C GLU A 219 -25.52 -10.55 40.39
N ASN A 220 -24.38 -11.12 40.81
CA ASN A 220 -23.06 -11.08 40.16
C ASN A 220 -23.19 -10.99 38.64
N THR A 221 -23.14 -9.76 38.12
CA THR A 221 -23.35 -9.49 36.70
C THR A 221 -22.20 -10.12 35.95
N CYS A 222 -22.41 -11.30 35.40
CA CYS A 222 -21.44 -12.01 34.58
C CYS A 222 -21.53 -11.47 33.15
N ILE A 223 -20.45 -10.87 32.67
CA ILE A 223 -20.41 -10.21 31.36
C ILE A 223 -19.38 -10.90 30.48
N GLU A 224 -19.86 -11.54 29.43
CA GLU A 224 -18.97 -12.18 28.48
C GLU A 224 -18.22 -11.17 27.60
N ILE A 225 -16.93 -11.40 27.42
CA ILE A 225 -16.05 -10.69 26.48
C ILE A 225 -15.50 -11.72 25.50
N SER A 226 -16.14 -11.82 24.34
CA SER A 226 -15.85 -12.91 23.38
C SER A 226 -14.70 -12.60 22.38
N HIS A 227 -14.28 -11.34 22.25
CA HIS A 227 -13.32 -10.91 21.22
C HIS A 227 -11.96 -10.45 21.76
N VAL A 228 -11.67 -10.74 23.02
CA VAL A 228 -10.41 -10.35 23.68
C VAL A 228 -9.87 -11.56 24.43
N LYS A 229 -8.60 -11.90 24.23
CA LYS A 229 -7.95 -12.97 25.00
C LYS A 229 -7.82 -12.58 26.46
N TYR A 230 -7.81 -13.57 27.36
CA TYR A 230 -7.74 -13.33 28.80
C TYR A 230 -6.52 -12.48 29.19
N ASN A 231 -5.34 -12.78 28.63
CA ASN A 231 -4.13 -12.03 28.93
C ASN A 231 -4.18 -10.57 28.43
N ILE A 232 -4.78 -10.33 27.26
CA ILE A 232 -4.95 -8.98 26.71
C ILE A 232 -5.93 -8.18 27.57
N PHE A 233 -7.02 -8.81 28.01
CA PHE A 233 -7.95 -8.19 28.95
C PHE A 233 -7.29 -7.88 30.30
N HIS A 234 -6.41 -8.75 30.79
CA HIS A 234 -5.60 -8.49 31.98
C HIS A 234 -4.70 -7.27 31.81
N LEU A 235 -4.00 -7.11 30.68
CA LEU A 235 -3.18 -5.92 30.38
C LEU A 235 -4.04 -4.64 30.35
N VAL A 236 -5.22 -4.69 29.73
CA VAL A 236 -6.17 -3.58 29.74
C VAL A 236 -6.57 -3.22 31.17
N MET A 237 -6.91 -4.22 32.00
CA MET A 237 -7.29 -3.95 33.40
C MET A 237 -6.11 -3.44 34.21
N GLN A 238 -4.92 -3.99 34.07
CA GLN A 238 -3.72 -3.50 34.73
C GLN A 238 -3.44 -2.03 34.40
N TYR A 239 -3.59 -1.64 33.12
CA TYR A 239 -3.51 -0.23 32.70
C TYR A 239 -4.50 0.65 33.47
N LEU A 240 -5.75 0.20 33.61
CA LEU A 240 -6.81 0.94 34.29
C LEU A 240 -6.57 1.07 35.79
N TYR A 241 -6.13 0.01 36.47
CA TYR A 241 -5.88 0.04 37.92
C TYR A 241 -4.63 0.83 38.27
N CYS A 242 -3.53 0.62 37.54
CA CYS A 242 -2.26 1.28 37.81
C CYS A 242 -2.20 2.73 37.28
N GLY A 243 -3.18 3.15 36.48
CA GLY A 243 -3.34 4.50 35.96
C GLY A 243 -2.31 4.90 34.90
N GLY A 244 -1.75 3.94 34.17
CA GLY A 244 -0.70 4.20 33.19
C GLY A 244 0.00 2.94 32.69
N THR A 245 0.98 3.14 31.81
CA THR A 245 1.71 2.07 31.12
C THR A 245 3.02 1.69 31.80
N GLU A 246 3.42 2.39 32.86
CA GLU A 246 4.68 2.19 33.61
C GLU A 246 4.86 0.74 34.12
N SER A 247 3.75 0.06 34.45
CA SER A 247 3.77 -1.32 34.96
C SER A 247 3.41 -2.38 33.91
N LEU A 248 3.10 -1.97 32.67
CA LEU A 248 2.70 -2.89 31.61
C LEU A 248 3.91 -3.52 30.97
N HIS A 249 3.93 -4.86 30.93
CA HIS A 249 4.91 -5.62 30.18
C HIS A 249 4.25 -6.19 28.92
N ILE A 250 4.33 -5.45 27.81
CA ILE A 250 3.68 -5.80 26.54
C ILE A 250 4.68 -6.52 25.65
N ARG A 251 4.39 -7.76 25.25
CA ARG A 251 5.21 -8.49 24.29
C ARG A 251 4.89 -8.04 22.86
N ASN A 252 5.88 -8.07 21.96
CA ASN A 252 5.66 -7.71 20.54
C ASN A 252 4.52 -8.49 19.87
N THR A 253 4.30 -9.74 20.28
CA THR A 253 3.20 -10.59 19.78
C THR A 253 1.81 -10.14 20.25
N GLU A 254 1.73 -9.28 21.26
CA GLU A 254 0.47 -8.85 21.90
C GLU A 254 0.05 -7.45 21.47
N VAL A 255 0.97 -6.64 20.92
CA VAL A 255 0.76 -5.22 20.61
C VAL A 255 -0.50 -5.00 19.75
N MET A 256 -0.67 -5.78 18.68
CA MET A 256 -1.83 -5.64 17.79
C MET A 256 -3.15 -6.02 18.45
N GLU A 257 -3.13 -7.06 19.30
CA GLU A 257 -4.31 -7.50 20.03
C GLU A 257 -4.69 -6.50 21.12
N LEU A 258 -3.69 -5.96 21.84
CA LEU A 258 -3.87 -4.92 22.83
C LEU A 258 -4.37 -3.63 22.21
N LEU A 259 -3.84 -3.21 21.06
CA LEU A 259 -4.31 -2.05 20.31
C LEU A 259 -5.79 -2.21 19.91
N SER A 260 -6.16 -3.39 19.41
CA SER A 260 -7.54 -3.72 19.08
C SER A 260 -8.46 -3.66 20.30
N ALA A 261 -8.03 -4.22 21.44
CA ALA A 261 -8.77 -4.16 22.70
C ALA A 261 -8.89 -2.72 23.23
N ALA A 262 -7.81 -1.94 23.18
CA ALA A 262 -7.80 -0.53 23.59
C ALA A 262 -8.76 0.30 22.72
N LYS A 263 -8.85 0.02 21.42
CA LYS A 263 -9.86 0.60 20.52
C LYS A 263 -11.27 0.18 20.91
N PHE A 264 -11.50 -1.11 21.14
CA PHE A 264 -12.81 -1.65 21.53
C PHE A 264 -13.32 -1.02 22.83
N PHE A 265 -12.47 -0.92 23.85
CA PHE A 265 -12.79 -0.30 25.14
C PHE A 265 -12.64 1.23 25.16
N GLN A 266 -12.37 1.87 24.01
CA GLN A 266 -12.26 3.32 23.87
C GLN A 266 -11.20 3.96 24.78
N LEU A 267 -10.07 3.29 24.95
CA LEU A 267 -8.92 3.72 25.73
C LEU A 267 -7.91 4.45 24.85
N GLU A 268 -8.22 5.69 24.47
CA GLU A 268 -7.42 6.46 23.49
C GLU A 268 -5.95 6.65 23.90
N ALA A 269 -5.67 6.86 25.18
CA ALA A 269 -4.31 7.04 25.66
C ALA A 269 -3.49 5.74 25.55
N LEU A 270 -4.10 4.58 25.82
CA LEU A 270 -3.47 3.27 25.62
C LEU A 270 -3.29 2.95 24.13
N GLN A 271 -4.20 3.39 23.25
CA GLN A 271 -4.05 3.21 21.80
C GLN A 271 -2.86 3.99 21.19
N ARG A 272 -2.45 5.08 21.83
CA ARG A 272 -1.37 5.95 21.35
C ARG A 272 -0.01 5.66 22.00
N HIS A 273 0.02 4.79 23.01
CA HIS A 273 1.26 4.27 23.59
C HIS A 273 1.82 3.17 22.70
#